data_AF-A0A1U8JH81-F1
#
_entry.id   AF-A0A1U8JH81-F1
#
_cell.length_a   1.000
_cell.length_b   1.000
_cell.length_c   1.000
_cell.angle_alpha   90.00
_cell.angle_beta   90.00
_cell.angle_gamma   90.00
#
_symmetry.space_group_name_H-M   'P 1'
#
loop_
_entity.id
_entity.type
_entity.pdbx_description
1 polymer ?
#
loop_
_entity_poly.entity_id
_entity_poly.type
_entity_poly.pdbx_seq_one_letter_code
_entity_poly.pdbx_strand_id
1 'polypeptide(L)'
;MAKLRIAGTWVGVIDLELENWTVAMLREEVAKRSNAQRPDSINLISAGKVLKDGDGSQNLTQLGIRNNAKILATRVSVDEGKSLEQELMAEEERSRRLARVKAAATALSKRHVDGSLPIEDFNIELENQGGQKVQLGTETDQRAVMMGLMLHENAKNLLTRQLYKDALEVLTMGEEAFSLCDPKVLEFIDNVPILQIDMVWCYFLLRDISWLSVAGIRLEKAREGLERCHGKDFSRVRLLQAGCQPELALHMRLELLEGVVAYHNGQLDKSKKALTSAQAKFSQLQVPDEALSHVMSMGFKERDARRALRLNNQDIRRAVDFLFEEKTKRKQKREDDIRHRTEIMELKQYGVTPLKKAVNVEKLKELVAIGFEKKLAAEALRRNENDFQKALDDLTNPETNFAIQIDIESRKRKREQRAVNARIEELVSMGFDRSRVVVVVQAGETMEQTMSRLLSEFDPLQAFDANSSGNPASEASNLNPDSVEGPSTADEERDVEMEDELARDIGKADALSDYDIEVTKQGEAIQEYLALLASTDSKDALSSC
;
A
#
# COMPACT_ATOMS: atom_id res chain seq x y z
N MET A 1 19.86 19.62 -64.72
CA MET A 1 18.58 19.11 -64.18
C MET A 1 18.59 17.59 -64.16
N ALA A 2 18.65 16.99 -62.97
CA ALA A 2 18.54 15.55 -62.76
C ALA A 2 17.11 15.20 -62.33
N LYS A 3 16.65 14.00 -62.69
CA LYS A 3 15.30 13.52 -62.38
C LYS A 3 15.36 12.55 -61.21
N LEU A 4 14.67 12.84 -60.11
CA LEU A 4 14.50 11.91 -59.00
C LEU A 4 13.12 11.29 -59.02
N ARG A 5 13.03 9.97 -58.87
CA ARG A 5 11.76 9.24 -58.84
C ARG A 5 11.40 8.97 -57.39
N ILE A 6 10.34 9.58 -56.90
CA ILE A 6 9.85 9.38 -55.54
C ILE A 6 8.65 8.43 -55.58
N ALA A 7 8.63 7.49 -54.64
CA ALA A 7 7.55 6.54 -54.43
C ALA A 7 7.17 6.49 -52.94
N GLY A 8 5.97 6.02 -52.60
CA GLY A 8 5.49 5.91 -51.22
C GLY A 8 4.40 6.93 -50.91
N THR A 9 4.57 7.76 -49.87
CA THR A 9 3.59 8.76 -49.42
C THR A 9 3.19 9.77 -50.52
N TRP A 10 4.09 10.03 -51.47
CA TRP A 10 3.79 10.70 -52.73
C TRP A 10 4.53 10.01 -53.87
N VAL A 11 3.92 9.96 -55.05
CA VAL A 11 4.48 9.31 -56.24
C VAL A 11 4.64 10.35 -57.34
N GLY A 12 5.87 10.55 -57.81
CA GLY A 12 6.14 11.50 -58.87
C GLY A 12 7.62 11.69 -59.17
N VAL A 13 7.90 12.52 -60.18
CA VAL A 13 9.25 12.88 -60.58
C VAL A 13 9.53 14.32 -60.19
N ILE A 14 10.67 14.56 -59.53
CA ILE A 14 11.16 15.89 -59.22
C ILE A 14 12.41 16.15 -60.06
N ASP A 15 12.36 17.22 -60.86
CA ASP A 15 13.50 17.72 -61.62
C ASP A 15 14.25 18.74 -60.75
N LEU A 16 15.49 18.43 -60.39
CA LEU A 16 16.29 19.27 -59.49
C LEU A 16 17.79 19.24 -59.81
N GLU A 17 18.53 20.18 -59.24
CA GLU A 17 20.00 20.24 -59.37
C GLU A 17 20.64 19.57 -58.15
N LEU A 18 21.19 18.36 -58.36
CA LEU A 18 21.74 17.51 -57.28
C LEU A 18 22.90 18.16 -56.51
N GLU A 19 23.53 19.17 -57.12
CA GLU A 19 24.66 19.92 -56.55
C GLU A 19 24.21 21.06 -55.63
N ASN A 20 22.95 21.48 -55.68
CA ASN A 20 22.42 22.63 -54.92
C ASN A 20 21.37 22.24 -53.88
N TRP A 21 20.96 20.96 -53.84
CA TRP A 21 19.90 20.48 -52.98
C TRP A 21 20.46 19.64 -51.82
N THR A 22 19.86 19.81 -50.64
CA THR A 22 20.14 19.02 -49.43
C THR A 22 18.97 18.06 -49.12
N VAL A 23 19.18 17.11 -48.19
CA VAL A 23 18.13 16.16 -47.76
C VAL A 23 16.94 16.89 -47.15
N ALA A 24 17.18 17.94 -46.36
CA ALA A 24 16.13 18.74 -45.73
C ALA A 24 15.25 19.44 -46.78
N MET A 25 15.85 20.04 -47.80
CA MET A 25 15.11 20.68 -48.91
C MET A 25 14.30 19.67 -49.72
N LEU A 26 14.86 18.47 -49.95
CA LEU A 26 14.13 17.38 -50.61
C LEU A 26 12.95 16.89 -49.74
N ARG A 27 13.16 16.74 -48.43
CA ARG A 27 12.11 16.34 -47.47
C ARG A 27 10.98 17.36 -47.41
N GLU A 28 11.31 18.65 -47.42
CA GLU A 28 10.34 19.74 -47.45
C GLU A 28 9.52 19.77 -48.76
N GLU A 29 10.17 19.56 -49.91
CA GLU A 29 9.48 19.52 -51.20
C GLU A 29 8.55 18.31 -51.32
N VAL A 30 8.97 17.14 -50.80
CA VAL A 30 8.10 15.96 -50.71
C VAL A 30 6.95 16.18 -49.72
N ALA A 31 7.18 16.87 -48.61
CA ALA A 31 6.13 17.22 -47.64
C ALA A 31 5.06 18.15 -48.24
N LYS A 32 5.49 19.19 -48.96
CA LYS A 32 4.59 20.12 -49.68
C LYS A 32 3.72 19.39 -50.70
N ARG A 33 4.28 18.47 -51.48
CA ARG A 33 3.56 17.72 -52.52
C ARG A 33 2.69 16.57 -52.00
N SER A 34 3.02 16.05 -50.81
CA SER A 34 2.25 15.00 -50.14
C SER A 34 1.16 15.52 -49.20
N ASN A 35 0.96 16.84 -49.12
CA ASN A 35 0.01 17.51 -48.22
C ASN A 35 0.27 17.20 -46.73
N ALA A 36 1.53 16.93 -46.37
CA ALA A 36 1.93 16.64 -45.00
C ALA A 36 2.20 17.95 -44.23
N GLN A 37 1.66 18.07 -43.01
CA GLN A 37 1.74 19.30 -42.20
C GLN A 37 3.15 19.62 -41.66
N ARG A 38 4.06 18.64 -41.56
CA ARG A 38 5.44 18.86 -41.07
C ARG A 38 6.46 18.04 -41.88
N PRO A 39 7.57 18.64 -42.36
CA PRO A 39 8.66 17.93 -43.05
C PRO A 39 9.25 16.77 -42.24
N ASP A 40 9.34 16.90 -40.93
CA ASP A 40 9.91 15.90 -40.01
C ASP A 40 9.09 14.60 -39.93
N SER A 41 7.86 14.61 -40.44
CA SER A 41 6.99 13.43 -40.49
C SER A 41 7.23 12.54 -41.70
N ILE A 42 8.25 12.81 -42.52
CA ILE A 42 8.56 12.03 -43.74
C ILE A 42 9.98 11.51 -43.66
N ASN A 43 10.12 10.18 -43.66
CA ASN A 43 11.40 9.51 -43.85
C ASN A 43 11.67 9.27 -45.33
N LEU A 44 12.85 9.67 -45.81
CA LEU A 44 13.32 9.41 -47.16
C LEU A 44 14.32 8.26 -47.14
N ILE A 45 14.12 7.24 -47.98
CA ILE A 45 14.97 6.05 -48.05
C ILE A 45 15.49 5.90 -49.48
N SER A 46 16.81 5.79 -49.64
CA SER A 46 17.47 5.58 -50.93
C SER A 46 18.40 4.38 -50.83
N ALA A 47 18.30 3.43 -51.77
CA ALA A 47 19.13 2.22 -51.83
C ALA A 47 19.23 1.44 -50.49
N GLY A 48 18.13 1.39 -49.72
CA GLY A 48 18.06 0.67 -48.44
C GLY A 48 18.59 1.43 -47.22
N LYS A 49 19.00 2.70 -47.37
CA LYS A 49 19.44 3.56 -46.26
C LYS A 49 18.49 4.73 -46.03
N VAL A 50 18.13 4.98 -44.77
CA VAL A 50 17.36 6.15 -44.37
C VAL A 50 18.26 7.39 -44.46
N LEU A 51 17.82 8.39 -45.22
CA LEU A 51 18.52 9.67 -45.36
C LEU A 51 18.25 10.50 -44.09
N LYS A 52 19.30 10.74 -43.32
CA LYS A 52 19.27 11.62 -42.15
C LYS A 52 19.57 13.06 -42.58
N ASP A 53 18.91 14.01 -41.93
CA ASP A 53 19.24 15.43 -42.10
C ASP A 53 20.55 15.67 -41.35
N GLY A 54 21.65 15.89 -42.08
CA GLY A 54 22.92 16.32 -41.49
C GLY A 54 22.95 17.84 -41.25
N ASP A 55 24.13 18.40 -41.00
CA ASP A 55 24.36 19.84 -40.71
C ASP A 55 24.07 20.80 -41.90
N GLY A 56 23.30 20.38 -42.90
CA GLY A 56 22.92 21.18 -44.07
C GLY A 56 24.05 21.43 -45.09
N SER A 57 25.26 20.94 -44.84
CA SER A 57 26.45 21.15 -45.67
C SER A 57 26.69 20.09 -46.75
N GLN A 58 25.92 18.98 -46.72
CA GLN A 58 26.06 17.87 -47.66
C GLN A 58 25.00 17.90 -48.75
N ASN A 59 25.45 17.90 -50.01
CA ASN A 59 24.58 17.88 -51.17
C ASN A 59 24.13 16.45 -51.51
N LEU A 60 23.00 16.30 -52.22
CA LEU A 60 22.46 15.00 -52.59
C LEU A 60 23.46 14.12 -53.36
N THR A 61 24.36 14.71 -54.16
CA THR A 61 25.46 13.99 -54.84
C THR A 61 26.48 13.37 -53.88
N GLN A 62 26.82 14.06 -52.79
CA GLN A 62 27.76 13.58 -51.77
C GLN A 62 27.18 12.42 -50.96
N LEU A 63 25.85 12.33 -50.89
CA LEU A 63 25.10 11.23 -50.28
C LEU A 63 24.85 10.05 -51.25
N GLY A 64 25.46 10.08 -52.44
CA GLY A 64 25.40 9.00 -53.42
C GLY A 64 24.13 8.96 -54.27
N ILE A 65 23.32 10.03 -54.26
CA ILE A 65 22.09 10.12 -55.05
C ILE A 65 22.46 10.54 -56.48
N ARG A 66 22.13 9.68 -57.45
CA ARG A 66 22.43 9.88 -58.88
C ARG A 66 21.17 10.28 -59.65
N ASN A 67 21.36 10.73 -60.90
CA ASN A 67 20.25 10.97 -61.82
C ASN A 67 19.42 9.68 -62.02
N ASN A 68 18.10 9.78 -61.98
CA ASN A 68 17.12 8.69 -61.96
C ASN A 68 17.12 7.80 -60.70
N ALA A 69 17.68 8.25 -59.57
CA ALA A 69 17.59 7.52 -58.31
C ALA A 69 16.12 7.37 -57.84
N LYS A 70 15.83 6.22 -57.23
CA LYS A 70 14.54 5.90 -56.63
C LYS A 70 14.59 6.19 -55.13
N ILE A 71 13.70 7.05 -54.65
CA ILE A 71 13.60 7.43 -53.25
C ILE A 71 12.23 7.02 -52.74
N LEU A 72 12.19 6.25 -51.66
CA LEU A 72 10.96 5.88 -50.97
C LEU A 72 10.70 6.91 -49.87
N ALA A 73 9.56 7.59 -49.93
CA ALA A 73 9.07 8.48 -48.89
C ALA A 73 8.04 7.73 -48.05
N THR A 74 8.25 7.66 -46.74
CA THR A 74 7.32 7.01 -45.79
C THR A 74 6.95 8.00 -44.71
N ARG A 75 5.65 8.10 -44.41
CA ARG A 75 5.14 8.96 -43.34
C ARG A 75 5.38 8.28 -41.99
N VAL A 76 5.99 9.00 -41.06
CA VAL A 76 6.16 8.59 -39.66
C VAL A 76 5.55 9.66 -38.77
N SER A 77 4.63 9.24 -37.92
CA SER A 77 3.95 9.99 -36.87
C SER A 77 4.92 10.19 -35.70
N VAL A 78 5.58 11.35 -35.63
CA VAL A 78 6.44 11.72 -34.48
C VAL A 78 5.65 11.78 -33.17
N ASP A 79 4.35 12.07 -33.24
CA ASP A 79 3.45 12.11 -32.08
C ASP A 79 3.15 10.71 -31.52
N GLU A 80 3.15 9.64 -32.34
CA GLU A 80 2.97 8.26 -31.89
C GLU A 80 4.20 7.71 -31.15
N GLY A 81 5.40 8.14 -31.54
CA GLY A 81 6.63 7.78 -30.83
C GLY A 81 6.72 8.41 -29.43
N LYS A 82 6.33 9.69 -29.33
CA LYS A 82 6.28 10.42 -28.05
C LYS A 82 5.17 9.91 -27.13
N SER A 83 4.01 9.56 -27.68
CA SER A 83 2.93 8.95 -26.89
C SER A 83 3.32 7.56 -26.39
N LEU A 84 3.99 6.75 -27.21
CA LEU A 84 4.45 5.42 -26.82
C LEU A 84 5.53 5.50 -25.72
N GLU A 85 6.50 6.40 -25.83
CA GLU A 85 7.50 6.62 -24.77
C GLU A 85 6.84 7.06 -23.45
N GLN A 86 5.84 7.93 -23.50
CA GLN A 86 5.09 8.35 -22.31
C GLN A 86 4.27 7.20 -21.70
N GLU A 87 3.63 6.37 -22.52
CA GLU A 87 2.89 5.20 -22.04
C GLU A 87 3.81 4.17 -21.37
N LEU A 88 4.98 3.91 -21.96
CA LEU A 88 5.98 3.00 -21.38
C LEU A 88 6.54 3.54 -20.06
N MET A 89 6.86 4.83 -19.98
CA MET A 89 7.33 5.44 -18.73
C MET A 89 6.24 5.37 -17.63
N ALA A 90 4.98 5.59 -17.98
CA ALA A 90 3.87 5.46 -17.03
C ALA A 90 3.67 4.01 -16.55
N GLU A 91 3.85 3.03 -17.43
CA GLU A 91 3.79 1.61 -17.10
C GLU A 91 4.97 1.17 -16.22
N GLU A 92 6.17 1.68 -16.48
CA GLU A 92 7.34 1.47 -15.63
C GLU A 92 7.14 2.06 -14.22
N GLU A 93 6.64 3.30 -14.11
CA GLU A 93 6.36 3.92 -12.82
C GLU A 93 5.29 3.15 -12.03
N ARG A 94 4.25 2.68 -12.72
CA ARG A 94 3.18 1.85 -12.18
C ARG A 94 3.72 0.52 -11.65
N SER A 95 4.52 -0.18 -12.45
CA SER A 95 5.13 -1.46 -12.05
C SER A 95 6.06 -1.29 -10.84
N ARG A 96 6.84 -0.20 -10.81
CA ARG A 96 7.68 0.15 -9.66
C ARG A 96 6.86 0.38 -8.40
N ARG A 97 5.74 1.12 -8.48
CA ARG A 97 4.86 1.34 -7.33
C ARG A 97 4.26 0.04 -6.80
N LEU A 98 3.83 -0.86 -7.69
CA LEU A 98 3.25 -2.14 -7.29
C LEU A 98 4.29 -3.07 -6.66
N ALA A 99 5.52 -3.07 -7.18
CA ALA A 99 6.63 -3.79 -6.56
C ALA A 99 6.90 -3.29 -5.14
N ARG A 100 6.86 -1.96 -4.91
CA ARG A 100 6.98 -1.36 -3.57
C ARG A 100 5.86 -1.83 -2.63
N VAL A 101 4.59 -1.84 -3.10
CA VAL A 101 3.45 -2.35 -2.32
C VAL A 101 3.64 -3.82 -1.94
N LYS A 102 4.04 -4.68 -2.89
CA LYS A 102 4.29 -6.10 -2.63
C LYS A 102 5.41 -6.32 -1.62
N ALA A 103 6.51 -5.57 -1.75
CA ALA A 103 7.64 -5.63 -0.84
C ALA A 103 7.24 -5.21 0.58
N ALA A 104 6.52 -4.09 0.72
CA ALA A 104 6.03 -3.59 2.00
C ALA A 104 5.05 -4.56 2.68
N ALA A 105 4.09 -5.11 1.92
CA ALA A 105 3.14 -6.12 2.44
C ALA A 105 3.86 -7.41 2.89
N THR A 106 4.89 -7.83 2.14
CA THR A 106 5.71 -9.01 2.49
C THR A 106 6.57 -8.75 3.73
N ALA A 107 7.12 -7.55 3.87
CA ALA A 107 7.91 -7.17 5.02
C ALA A 107 7.04 -7.13 6.28
N LEU A 108 5.87 -6.49 6.22
CA LEU A 108 4.92 -6.40 7.32
C LEU A 108 4.34 -7.77 7.73
N SER A 109 4.00 -8.65 6.77
CA SER A 109 3.44 -9.97 7.11
C SER A 109 4.45 -10.91 7.78
N LYS A 110 5.76 -10.72 7.55
CA LYS A 110 6.82 -11.48 8.23
C LYS A 110 7.05 -11.02 9.67
N ARG A 111 6.59 -9.83 10.05
CA ARG A 111 6.81 -9.28 11.40
C ARG A 111 5.99 -10.04 12.44
N HIS A 112 6.55 -10.17 13.64
CA HIS A 112 5.88 -10.68 14.85
C HIS A 112 5.40 -12.13 14.84
N VAL A 113 5.70 -12.91 13.79
CA VAL A 113 5.33 -14.33 13.74
C VAL A 113 6.14 -15.21 14.72
N ASP A 114 7.38 -14.81 15.07
CA ASP A 114 8.27 -15.54 16.01
C ASP A 114 8.28 -14.93 17.44
N GLY A 115 7.35 -14.04 17.76
CA GLY A 115 7.28 -13.40 19.09
C GLY A 115 8.48 -12.48 19.44
N SER A 116 9.23 -12.03 18.43
CA SER A 116 10.29 -11.03 18.58
C SER A 116 9.73 -9.65 18.94
N LEU A 117 10.50 -8.85 19.71
CA LEU A 117 10.09 -7.51 20.10
C LEU A 117 9.75 -6.68 18.86
N PRO A 118 8.59 -5.99 18.84
CA PRO A 118 8.31 -5.02 17.81
C PRO A 118 9.38 -3.94 17.76
N ILE A 119 10.15 -3.92 16.67
CA ILE A 119 11.10 -2.84 16.39
C ILE A 119 10.33 -1.53 16.14
N GLU A 120 9.14 -1.62 15.56
CA GLU A 120 8.24 -0.51 15.19
C GLU A 120 6.84 -0.66 15.81
N ASP A 121 6.01 0.39 15.71
CA ASP A 121 4.73 0.54 16.44
C ASP A 121 3.52 -0.18 15.78
N PHE A 122 3.75 -0.91 14.68
CA PHE A 122 2.70 -1.57 13.91
C PHE A 122 2.70 -3.08 14.16
N ASN A 123 1.90 -3.51 15.14
CA ASN A 123 1.58 -4.92 15.31
C ASN A 123 0.26 -5.20 14.56
N ILE A 124 0.32 -5.96 13.48
CA ILE A 124 -0.84 -6.37 12.69
C ILE A 124 -1.23 -7.77 13.18
N GLU A 125 -2.46 -7.90 13.67
CA GLU A 125 -2.96 -9.16 14.22
C GLU A 125 -4.23 -9.58 13.48
N LEU A 126 -4.44 -10.89 13.36
CA LEU A 126 -5.64 -11.44 12.75
C LEU A 126 -6.79 -11.36 13.76
N GLU A 127 -7.85 -10.63 13.38
CA GLU A 127 -9.08 -10.49 14.17
C GLU A 127 -10.25 -11.18 13.46
N ASN A 128 -11.19 -11.76 14.21
CA ASN A 128 -12.48 -12.19 13.66
C ASN A 128 -13.44 -11.01 13.46
N GLN A 129 -14.63 -11.27 12.89
CA GLN A 129 -15.70 -10.27 12.71
C GLN A 129 -16.12 -9.57 14.02
N GLY A 130 -15.82 -10.15 15.18
CA GLY A 130 -16.08 -9.57 16.51
C GLY A 130 -14.93 -8.73 17.07
N GLY A 131 -13.80 -8.61 16.37
CA GLY A 131 -12.59 -7.91 16.83
C GLY A 131 -11.73 -8.71 17.81
N GLN A 132 -11.94 -10.03 17.91
CA GLN A 132 -11.14 -10.90 18.79
C GLN A 132 -9.98 -11.50 18.01
N LYS A 133 -8.80 -11.55 18.64
CA LYS A 133 -7.58 -12.15 18.05
C LYS A 133 -7.79 -13.64 17.76
N VAL A 134 -7.36 -14.09 16.59
CA VAL A 134 -7.44 -15.50 16.16
C VAL A 134 -6.09 -15.98 15.65
N GLN A 135 -5.69 -17.19 16.05
CA GLN A 135 -4.57 -17.90 15.44
C GLN A 135 -5.13 -18.89 14.43
N LEU A 136 -4.74 -18.72 13.16
CA LEU A 136 -5.20 -19.55 12.04
C LEU A 136 -4.04 -20.37 11.49
N GLY A 137 -4.21 -21.70 11.41
CA GLY A 137 -3.24 -22.58 10.74
C GLY A 137 -1.80 -22.47 11.25
N THR A 138 -0.86 -22.69 10.34
CA THR A 138 0.59 -22.61 10.59
C THR A 138 1.10 -21.16 10.50
N GLU A 139 2.32 -20.89 10.95
CA GLU A 139 2.96 -19.58 10.76
C GLU A 139 2.98 -19.12 9.30
N THR A 140 3.17 -20.05 8.36
CA THR A 140 3.16 -19.75 6.93
C THR A 140 1.76 -19.37 6.45
N ASP A 141 0.71 -20.04 6.95
CA ASP A 141 -0.68 -19.67 6.65
C ASP A 141 -1.00 -18.29 7.22
N GLN A 142 -0.56 -17.98 8.44
CA GLN A 142 -0.80 -16.67 9.06
C GLN A 142 -0.16 -15.54 8.26
N ARG A 143 1.10 -15.72 7.82
CA ARG A 143 1.80 -14.75 6.96
C ARG A 143 1.06 -14.53 5.65
N ALA A 144 0.63 -15.61 5.01
CA ALA A 144 -0.05 -15.57 3.73
C ALA A 144 -1.45 -14.93 3.83
N VAL A 145 -2.23 -15.30 4.85
CA VAL A 145 -3.53 -14.67 5.15
C VAL A 145 -3.36 -13.18 5.46
N MET A 146 -2.41 -12.82 6.32
CA MET A 146 -2.14 -11.42 6.66
C MET A 146 -1.77 -10.63 5.42
N MET A 147 -0.84 -11.12 4.59
CA MET A 147 -0.48 -10.48 3.33
C MET A 147 -1.69 -10.31 2.39
N GLY A 148 -2.51 -11.35 2.25
CA GLY A 148 -3.72 -11.31 1.42
C GLY A 148 -4.73 -10.25 1.89
N LEU A 149 -4.99 -10.17 3.21
CA LEU A 149 -5.88 -9.18 3.80
C LEU A 149 -5.37 -7.76 3.65
N MET A 150 -4.06 -7.54 3.88
CA MET A 150 -3.44 -6.23 3.71
C MET A 150 -3.54 -5.72 2.27
N LEU A 151 -3.26 -6.60 1.31
CA LEU A 151 -3.36 -6.26 -0.12
C LEU A 151 -4.81 -6.02 -0.51
N HIS A 152 -5.77 -6.79 0.03
CA HIS A 152 -7.19 -6.56 -0.22
C HIS A 152 -7.65 -5.19 0.28
N GLU A 153 -7.23 -4.78 1.47
CA GLU A 153 -7.56 -3.45 2.01
C GLU A 153 -6.92 -2.32 1.17
N ASN A 154 -5.65 -2.50 0.77
CA ASN A 154 -5.01 -1.56 -0.16
C ASN A 154 -5.76 -1.46 -1.49
N ALA A 155 -6.21 -2.59 -2.06
CA ALA A 155 -6.99 -2.61 -3.28
C ALA A 155 -8.34 -1.90 -3.13
N LYS A 156 -9.02 -2.04 -1.98
CA LYS A 156 -10.25 -1.26 -1.69
C LYS A 156 -9.99 0.24 -1.71
N ASN A 157 -8.86 0.68 -1.13
CA ASN A 157 -8.48 2.09 -1.22
C ASN A 157 -8.21 2.54 -2.67
N LEU A 158 -7.56 1.71 -3.48
CA LEU A 158 -7.39 1.99 -4.92
C LEU A 158 -8.73 2.05 -5.67
N LEU A 159 -9.69 1.17 -5.34
CA LEU A 159 -11.06 1.21 -5.87
C LEU A 159 -11.78 2.51 -5.53
N THR A 160 -11.66 3.02 -4.29
CA THR A 160 -12.25 4.31 -3.91
C THR A 160 -11.60 5.49 -4.66
N ARG A 161 -10.29 5.40 -4.95
CA ARG A 161 -9.54 6.36 -5.77
C ARG A 161 -9.77 6.19 -7.29
N GLN A 162 -10.59 5.23 -7.70
CA GLN A 162 -10.91 4.90 -9.09
C GLN A 162 -9.72 4.40 -9.94
N LEU A 163 -8.66 3.90 -9.29
CA LEU A 163 -7.49 3.32 -9.93
C LEU A 163 -7.72 1.82 -10.19
N TYR A 164 -8.68 1.48 -11.06
CA TYR A 164 -9.17 0.11 -11.19
C TYR A 164 -8.13 -0.88 -11.74
N LYS A 165 -7.23 -0.44 -12.63
CA LYS A 165 -6.16 -1.29 -13.13
C LYS A 165 -5.19 -1.67 -12.01
N ASP A 166 -4.76 -0.69 -11.21
CA ASP A 166 -3.86 -0.91 -10.06
C ASP A 166 -4.54 -1.79 -9.02
N ALA A 167 -5.81 -1.50 -8.70
CA ALA A 167 -6.60 -2.30 -7.79
C ALA A 167 -6.65 -3.76 -8.25
N LEU A 168 -6.86 -4.03 -9.54
CA LEU A 168 -6.89 -5.39 -10.07
C LEU A 168 -5.55 -6.13 -9.91
N GLU A 169 -4.43 -5.46 -10.15
CA GLU A 169 -3.10 -6.05 -9.95
C GLU A 169 -2.82 -6.34 -8.47
N VAL A 170 -3.21 -5.42 -7.57
CA VAL A 170 -3.12 -5.64 -6.12
C VAL A 170 -4.02 -6.78 -5.65
N LEU A 171 -5.26 -6.88 -6.15
CA LEU A 171 -6.15 -8.00 -5.85
C LEU A 171 -5.59 -9.33 -6.33
N THR A 172 -4.93 -9.34 -7.51
CA THR A 172 -4.25 -10.53 -8.03
C THR A 172 -3.11 -10.95 -7.11
N MET A 173 -2.30 -10.00 -6.62
CA MET A 173 -1.26 -10.29 -5.62
C MET A 173 -1.86 -10.84 -4.30
N GLY A 174 -3.03 -10.33 -3.89
CA GLY A 174 -3.77 -10.84 -2.73
C GLY A 174 -4.27 -12.28 -2.95
N GLU A 175 -4.82 -12.58 -4.13
CA GLU A 175 -5.24 -13.94 -4.52
C GLU A 175 -4.05 -14.92 -4.52
N GLU A 176 -2.90 -14.50 -5.05
CA GLU A 176 -1.65 -15.28 -5.00
C GLU A 176 -1.24 -15.56 -3.55
N ALA A 177 -1.33 -14.57 -2.66
CA ALA A 177 -1.02 -14.74 -1.24
C ALA A 177 -1.95 -15.76 -0.58
N PHE A 178 -3.28 -15.64 -0.77
CA PHE A 178 -4.22 -16.63 -0.24
C PHE A 178 -3.96 -18.04 -0.78
N SER A 179 -3.54 -18.17 -2.03
CA SER A 179 -3.24 -19.47 -2.66
C SER A 179 -2.06 -20.22 -2.02
N LEU A 180 -1.25 -19.54 -1.19
CA LEU A 180 -0.17 -20.17 -0.41
C LEU A 180 -0.66 -20.86 0.86
N CYS A 181 -1.91 -20.63 1.29
CA CYS A 181 -2.47 -21.19 2.51
C CYS A 181 -3.05 -22.59 2.29
N ASP A 182 -3.14 -23.40 3.35
CA ASP A 182 -3.97 -24.62 3.31
C ASP A 182 -5.43 -24.25 2.98
N PRO A 183 -6.03 -24.84 1.92
CA PRO A 183 -7.43 -24.61 1.57
C PRO A 183 -8.41 -24.75 2.73
N LYS A 184 -8.13 -25.65 3.70
CA LYS A 184 -8.97 -25.83 4.89
C LYS A 184 -8.99 -24.62 5.81
N VAL A 185 -7.90 -23.85 5.85
CA VAL A 185 -7.84 -22.59 6.62
C VAL A 185 -8.69 -21.53 5.92
N LEU A 186 -8.62 -21.47 4.59
CA LEU A 186 -9.39 -20.51 3.77
C LEU A 186 -10.90 -20.78 3.77
N GLU A 187 -11.33 -22.02 4.04
CA GLU A 187 -12.76 -22.35 4.11
C GLU A 187 -13.53 -21.53 5.15
N PHE A 188 -12.84 -21.02 6.16
CA PHE A 188 -13.39 -20.19 7.24
C PHE A 188 -13.23 -18.68 7.01
N ILE A 189 -12.63 -18.27 5.89
CA ILE A 189 -12.31 -16.88 5.57
C ILE A 189 -13.21 -16.41 4.43
N ASP A 190 -14.12 -15.49 4.72
CA ASP A 190 -15.03 -14.88 3.74
C ASP A 190 -14.36 -13.77 2.91
N ASN A 191 -13.23 -13.23 3.37
CA ASN A 191 -12.46 -12.24 2.60
C ASN A 191 -12.02 -12.77 1.22
N VAL A 192 -11.79 -14.08 1.06
CA VAL A 192 -11.42 -14.67 -0.24
C VAL A 192 -12.57 -14.51 -1.25
N PRO A 193 -13.81 -14.95 -0.96
CA PRO A 193 -14.98 -14.61 -1.79
C PRO A 193 -15.19 -13.10 -2.04
N ILE A 194 -14.97 -12.25 -1.04
CA ILE A 194 -15.13 -10.78 -1.20
C ILE A 194 -14.08 -10.26 -2.19
N LEU A 195 -12.84 -10.71 -2.10
CA LEU A 195 -11.77 -10.38 -3.04
C LEU A 195 -12.14 -10.78 -4.47
N GLN A 196 -12.73 -11.97 -4.67
CA GLN A 196 -13.21 -12.41 -5.99
C GLN A 196 -14.29 -11.48 -6.54
N ILE A 197 -15.24 -11.05 -5.71
CA ILE A 197 -16.29 -10.10 -6.10
C ILE A 197 -15.68 -8.75 -6.49
N ASP A 198 -14.70 -8.26 -5.74
CA ASP A 198 -14.01 -7.01 -6.03
C ASP A 198 -13.18 -7.08 -7.32
N MET A 199 -12.56 -8.22 -7.63
CA MET A 199 -11.89 -8.44 -8.93
C MET A 199 -12.87 -8.35 -10.10
N VAL A 200 -14.03 -9.00 -9.99
CA VAL A 200 -15.06 -8.93 -11.04
C VAL A 200 -15.67 -7.54 -11.12
N TRP A 201 -15.75 -6.81 -10.01
CA TRP A 201 -16.13 -5.40 -10.01
C TRP A 201 -15.12 -4.53 -10.76
N CYS A 202 -13.81 -4.77 -10.61
CA CYS A 202 -12.79 -4.14 -11.44
C CYS A 202 -12.99 -4.45 -12.93
N TYR A 203 -13.28 -5.72 -13.27
CA TYR A 203 -13.55 -6.13 -14.65
C TYR A 203 -14.71 -5.36 -15.25
N PHE A 204 -15.81 -5.25 -14.50
CA PHE A 204 -16.99 -4.50 -14.90
C PHE A 204 -16.67 -3.00 -15.13
N LEU A 205 -15.97 -2.37 -14.19
CA LEU A 205 -15.64 -0.94 -14.26
C LEU A 205 -14.65 -0.59 -15.37
N LEU A 206 -13.75 -1.52 -15.72
CA LEU A 206 -12.84 -1.38 -16.86
C LEU A 206 -13.54 -1.58 -18.22
N ARG A 207 -14.79 -2.07 -18.22
CA ARG A 207 -15.61 -2.33 -19.40
C ARG A 207 -14.93 -3.25 -20.44
N ASP A 208 -14.07 -4.15 -19.99
CA ASP A 208 -13.39 -5.11 -20.85
C ASP A 208 -14.18 -6.43 -20.93
N ILE A 209 -14.76 -6.69 -22.10
CA ILE A 209 -15.60 -7.87 -22.35
C ILE A 209 -14.74 -9.15 -22.43
N SER A 210 -13.43 -9.03 -22.68
CA SER A 210 -12.54 -10.19 -22.79
C SER A 210 -12.49 -11.03 -21.50
N TRP A 211 -12.84 -10.44 -20.36
CA TRP A 211 -12.79 -11.09 -19.04
C TRP A 211 -14.11 -11.75 -18.62
N LEU A 212 -15.13 -11.74 -19.48
CA LEU A 212 -16.47 -12.23 -19.16
C LEU A 212 -16.49 -13.71 -18.73
N SER A 213 -15.72 -14.57 -19.40
CA SER A 213 -15.64 -16.00 -19.08
C SER A 213 -15.01 -16.24 -17.71
N VAL A 214 -13.94 -15.52 -17.41
CA VAL A 214 -13.25 -15.57 -16.11
C VAL A 214 -14.14 -15.00 -15.00
N ALA A 215 -14.88 -13.92 -15.29
CA ALA A 215 -15.81 -13.30 -14.36
C ALA A 215 -16.87 -14.30 -13.86
N GLY A 216 -17.48 -15.08 -14.76
CA GLY A 216 -18.46 -16.10 -14.38
C GLY A 216 -17.91 -17.14 -13.40
N ILE A 217 -16.73 -17.68 -13.68
CA ILE A 217 -16.07 -18.68 -12.82
C ILE A 217 -15.74 -18.09 -11.44
N ARG A 218 -15.26 -16.84 -11.40
CA ARG A 218 -14.93 -16.15 -10.14
C ARG A 218 -16.17 -15.90 -9.28
N LEU A 219 -17.30 -15.50 -9.88
CA LEU A 219 -18.56 -15.28 -9.17
C LEU A 219 -19.14 -16.59 -8.60
N GLU A 220 -19.05 -17.69 -9.34
CA GLU A 220 -19.48 -19.01 -8.86
C GLU A 220 -18.67 -19.45 -7.63
N LYS A 221 -17.34 -19.33 -7.68
CA LYS A 221 -16.46 -19.58 -6.53
C LYS A 221 -16.78 -18.67 -5.34
N ALA A 222 -17.06 -17.39 -5.60
CA ALA A 222 -17.43 -16.44 -4.56
C ALA A 222 -18.76 -16.84 -3.89
N ARG A 223 -19.75 -17.26 -4.67
CA ARG A 223 -21.04 -17.73 -4.15
C ARG A 223 -20.88 -18.95 -3.27
N GLU A 224 -20.18 -19.98 -3.72
CA GLU A 224 -19.91 -21.18 -2.93
C GLU A 224 -19.17 -20.85 -1.63
N GLY A 225 -18.20 -19.94 -1.68
CA GLY A 225 -17.46 -19.50 -0.50
C GLY A 225 -18.31 -18.72 0.50
N LEU A 226 -19.14 -17.79 0.04
CA LEU A 226 -20.07 -17.07 0.91
C LEU A 226 -21.13 -18.00 1.50
N GLU A 227 -21.62 -18.99 0.75
CA GLU A 227 -22.57 -19.98 1.29
C GLU A 227 -21.94 -20.85 2.39
N ARG A 228 -20.65 -21.18 2.28
CA ARG A 228 -19.90 -21.88 3.34
C ARG A 228 -19.74 -21.01 4.58
N CYS A 229 -19.34 -19.74 4.43
CA CYS A 229 -19.09 -18.84 5.55
C CYS A 229 -20.40 -18.35 6.22
N HIS A 230 -21.39 -17.96 5.42
CA HIS A 230 -22.64 -17.35 5.89
C HIS A 230 -23.77 -18.36 6.18
N GLY A 231 -23.63 -19.60 5.70
CA GLY A 231 -24.68 -20.61 5.70
C GLY A 231 -25.70 -20.40 4.56
N LYS A 232 -26.38 -21.48 4.16
CA LYS A 232 -27.45 -21.43 3.14
C LYS A 232 -28.53 -20.42 3.56
N ASP A 233 -28.93 -19.56 2.63
CA ASP A 233 -29.94 -18.49 2.81
C ASP A 233 -29.66 -17.54 3.99
N PHE A 234 -28.38 -17.28 4.31
CA PHE A 234 -27.97 -16.41 5.43
C PHE A 234 -28.37 -16.93 6.81
N SER A 235 -28.75 -18.21 6.91
CA SER A 235 -29.31 -18.78 8.14
C SER A 235 -28.34 -18.73 9.33
N ARG A 236 -27.05 -18.97 9.11
CA ARG A 236 -26.03 -18.95 10.18
C ARG A 236 -25.68 -17.53 10.61
N VAL A 237 -25.45 -16.64 9.66
CA VAL A 237 -25.11 -15.22 9.91
C VAL A 237 -26.26 -14.47 10.60
N ARG A 238 -27.50 -14.63 10.11
CA ARG A 238 -28.68 -13.96 10.68
C ARG A 238 -28.93 -14.35 12.13
N LEU A 239 -28.61 -15.58 12.50
CA LEU A 239 -28.79 -16.11 13.85
C LEU A 239 -27.71 -15.62 14.82
N LEU A 240 -26.48 -15.41 14.32
CA LEU A 240 -25.34 -14.92 15.11
C LEU A 240 -25.34 -13.41 15.32
N GLN A 241 -25.87 -12.64 14.37
CA GLN A 241 -25.76 -11.17 14.37
C GLN A 241 -27.01 -10.44 14.91
N ALA A 242 -27.91 -11.13 15.62
CA ALA A 242 -29.07 -10.55 16.32
C ALA A 242 -29.99 -9.65 15.46
N GLY A 243 -29.98 -9.83 14.13
CA GLY A 243 -30.76 -9.06 13.17
C GLY A 243 -30.00 -7.93 12.45
N CYS A 244 -28.70 -7.76 12.68
CA CYS A 244 -27.84 -7.01 11.77
C CYS A 244 -27.65 -7.79 10.45
N GLN A 245 -27.50 -7.08 9.33
CA GLN A 245 -27.29 -7.64 7.99
C GLN A 245 -26.20 -6.88 7.20
N PRO A 246 -24.94 -6.89 7.66
CA PRO A 246 -23.82 -6.32 6.91
C PRO A 246 -23.67 -6.90 5.50
N GLU A 247 -23.94 -8.19 5.32
CA GLU A 247 -23.70 -8.91 4.08
C GLU A 247 -24.63 -8.48 2.93
N LEU A 248 -25.72 -7.75 3.23
CA LEU A 248 -26.73 -7.39 2.25
C LEU A 248 -26.15 -6.61 1.06
N ALA A 249 -25.23 -5.67 1.32
CA ALA A 249 -24.58 -4.88 0.27
C ALA A 249 -23.65 -5.72 -0.61
N LEU A 250 -22.95 -6.67 0.00
CA LEU A 250 -22.08 -7.61 -0.71
C LEU A 250 -22.90 -8.53 -1.64
N HIS A 251 -23.99 -9.10 -1.13
CA HIS A 251 -24.87 -9.96 -1.92
C HIS A 251 -25.57 -9.22 -3.05
N MET A 252 -25.96 -7.96 -2.82
CA MET A 252 -26.47 -7.10 -3.89
C MET A 252 -25.44 -6.93 -5.02
N ARG A 253 -24.17 -6.65 -4.69
CA ARG A 253 -23.10 -6.55 -5.69
C ARG A 253 -22.87 -7.87 -6.42
N LEU A 254 -22.85 -9.00 -5.71
CA LEU A 254 -22.70 -10.34 -6.30
C LEU A 254 -23.80 -10.62 -7.34
N GLU A 255 -25.06 -10.43 -6.96
CA GLU A 255 -26.23 -10.70 -7.83
C GLU A 255 -26.30 -9.75 -9.02
N LEU A 256 -25.91 -8.49 -8.84
CA LEU A 256 -25.74 -7.55 -9.95
C LEU A 256 -24.72 -8.09 -10.97
N LEU A 257 -23.53 -8.46 -10.52
CA LEU A 257 -22.45 -8.94 -11.39
C LEU A 257 -22.82 -10.25 -12.10
N GLU A 258 -23.50 -11.17 -11.41
CA GLU A 258 -24.04 -12.38 -12.04
C GLU A 258 -25.09 -12.05 -13.09
N GLY A 259 -25.96 -11.07 -12.83
CA GLY A 259 -26.94 -10.57 -13.78
C GLY A 259 -26.29 -10.01 -15.04
N VAL A 260 -25.22 -9.22 -14.88
CA VAL A 260 -24.41 -8.67 -15.98
C VAL A 260 -23.75 -9.78 -16.79
N VAL A 261 -23.11 -10.75 -16.13
CA VAL A 261 -22.45 -11.88 -16.81
C VAL A 261 -23.47 -12.73 -17.56
N ALA A 262 -24.63 -13.01 -16.96
CA ALA A 262 -25.72 -13.76 -17.58
C ALA A 262 -26.29 -13.04 -18.82
N TYR A 263 -26.40 -11.70 -18.78
CA TYR A 263 -26.85 -10.90 -19.91
C TYR A 263 -25.93 -11.07 -21.12
N HIS A 264 -24.63 -10.89 -20.92
CA HIS A 264 -23.65 -11.01 -22.01
C HIS A 264 -23.46 -12.45 -22.52
N ASN A 265 -23.77 -13.45 -21.69
CA ASN A 265 -23.83 -14.85 -22.08
C ASN A 265 -25.14 -15.25 -22.80
N GLY A 266 -26.06 -14.31 -23.03
CA GLY A 266 -27.35 -14.56 -23.67
C GLY A 266 -28.39 -15.27 -22.79
N GLN A 267 -28.13 -15.43 -21.50
CA GLN A 267 -29.03 -16.08 -20.54
C GLN A 267 -29.99 -15.04 -19.91
N LEU A 268 -30.87 -14.46 -20.74
CA LEU A 268 -31.72 -13.32 -20.37
C LEU A 268 -32.62 -13.60 -19.17
N ASP A 269 -33.22 -14.79 -19.07
CA ASP A 269 -34.07 -15.16 -17.93
C ASP A 269 -33.32 -15.17 -16.59
N LYS A 270 -32.09 -15.69 -16.59
CA LYS A 270 -31.25 -15.71 -15.39
C LYS A 270 -30.79 -14.31 -15.04
N SER A 271 -30.41 -13.51 -16.05
CA SER A 271 -30.05 -12.11 -15.87
C SER A 271 -31.19 -11.32 -15.22
N LYS A 272 -32.41 -11.45 -15.74
CA LYS A 272 -33.61 -10.79 -15.21
C LYS A 272 -33.89 -11.16 -13.76
N LYS A 273 -33.79 -12.44 -13.39
CA LYS A 273 -33.97 -12.90 -12.01
C LYS A 273 -32.91 -12.33 -11.07
N ALA A 274 -31.64 -12.40 -11.47
CA ALA A 274 -30.52 -11.89 -10.67
C ALA A 274 -30.61 -10.36 -10.46
N LEU A 275 -30.87 -9.61 -11.53
CA LEU A 275 -31.01 -8.15 -11.46
C LEU A 275 -32.25 -7.69 -10.67
N THR A 276 -33.37 -8.41 -10.77
CA THR A 276 -34.56 -8.11 -9.96
C THR A 276 -34.29 -8.35 -8.47
N SER A 277 -33.57 -9.42 -8.14
CA SER A 277 -33.14 -9.69 -6.77
C SER A 277 -32.16 -8.63 -6.26
N ALA A 278 -31.19 -8.22 -7.08
CA ALA A 278 -30.27 -7.14 -6.76
C ALA A 278 -31.01 -5.80 -6.54
N GLN A 279 -32.01 -5.48 -7.36
CA GLN A 279 -32.84 -4.28 -7.22
C GLN A 279 -33.65 -4.27 -5.91
N ALA A 280 -34.20 -5.42 -5.52
CA ALA A 280 -34.92 -5.55 -4.25
C ALA A 280 -33.98 -5.29 -3.05
N LYS A 281 -32.76 -5.84 -3.07
CA LYS A 281 -31.75 -5.59 -2.02
C LYS A 281 -31.25 -4.15 -2.04
N PHE A 282 -31.04 -3.57 -3.22
CA PHE A 282 -30.66 -2.16 -3.37
C PHE A 282 -31.69 -1.23 -2.73
N SER A 283 -32.98 -1.51 -2.93
CA SER A 283 -34.08 -0.74 -2.32
C SER A 283 -34.07 -0.82 -0.79
N GLN A 284 -33.69 -1.96 -0.20
CA GLN A 284 -33.54 -2.13 1.25
C GLN A 284 -32.33 -1.35 1.82
N LEU A 285 -31.27 -1.17 1.02
CA LEU A 285 -30.06 -0.44 1.41
C LEU A 285 -30.21 1.09 1.30
N GLN A 286 -31.29 1.58 0.69
CA GLN A 286 -31.60 3.02 0.65
C GLN A 286 -32.06 3.48 2.03
N VAL A 287 -31.30 4.41 2.62
CA VAL A 287 -31.61 4.97 3.93
C VAL A 287 -32.53 6.18 3.75
N PRO A 288 -33.72 6.20 4.38
CA PRO A 288 -34.61 7.35 4.31
C PRO A 288 -34.03 8.54 5.07
N ASP A 289 -34.17 9.74 4.49
CA ASP A 289 -33.63 10.99 5.04
C ASP A 289 -34.20 11.31 6.44
N GLU A 290 -35.44 10.91 6.71
CA GLU A 290 -36.08 11.06 8.02
C GLU A 290 -35.33 10.27 9.11
N ALA A 291 -35.05 8.99 8.87
CA ALA A 291 -34.31 8.17 9.82
C ALA A 291 -32.86 8.64 9.99
N LEU A 292 -32.22 9.03 8.89
CA LEU A 292 -30.86 9.56 8.91
C LEU A 292 -30.78 10.85 9.73
N SER A 293 -31.67 11.80 9.48
CA SER A 293 -31.74 13.07 10.22
C SER A 293 -32.00 12.86 11.71
N HIS A 294 -32.83 11.87 12.07
CA HIS A 294 -33.10 11.52 13.46
C HIS A 294 -31.83 11.05 14.20
N VAL A 295 -31.06 10.12 13.61
CA VAL A 295 -29.80 9.64 14.20
C VAL A 295 -28.75 10.76 14.22
N MET A 296 -28.65 11.57 13.16
CA MET A 296 -27.72 12.71 13.13
C MET A 296 -28.06 13.77 14.19
N SER A 297 -29.33 13.99 14.51
CA SER A 297 -29.76 14.92 15.57
C SER A 297 -29.24 14.54 16.95
N MET A 298 -28.88 13.27 17.16
CA MET A 298 -28.25 12.78 18.40
C MET A 298 -26.74 13.05 18.46
N GLY A 299 -26.15 13.69 17.44
CA GLY A 299 -24.74 14.10 17.39
C GLY A 299 -23.82 13.11 16.66
N PHE A 300 -24.36 12.12 15.96
CA PHE A 300 -23.58 11.20 15.13
C PHE A 300 -23.28 11.81 13.76
N LYS A 301 -22.12 11.46 13.19
CA LYS A 301 -21.74 11.88 11.83
C LYS A 301 -22.60 11.17 10.80
N GLU A 302 -22.87 11.85 9.69
CA GLU A 302 -23.70 11.33 8.60
C GLU A 302 -23.24 9.97 8.08
N ARG A 303 -21.93 9.79 7.86
CA ARG A 303 -21.36 8.51 7.40
C ARG A 303 -21.65 7.36 8.37
N ASP A 304 -21.35 7.58 9.66
CA ASP A 304 -21.53 6.57 10.71
C ASP A 304 -23.02 6.25 10.90
N ALA A 305 -23.89 7.27 10.89
CA ALA A 305 -25.34 7.14 11.00
C ALA A 305 -25.94 6.35 9.82
N ARG A 306 -25.55 6.70 8.58
CA ARG A 306 -25.99 6.00 7.37
C ARG A 306 -25.54 4.54 7.38
N ARG A 307 -24.29 4.27 7.76
CA ARG A 307 -23.76 2.91 7.88
C ARG A 307 -24.55 2.12 8.93
N ALA A 308 -24.74 2.66 10.13
CA ALA A 308 -25.48 1.99 11.19
C ALA A 308 -26.93 1.67 10.80
N LEU A 309 -27.61 2.58 10.10
CA LEU A 309 -28.96 2.37 9.59
C LEU A 309 -29.02 1.27 8.53
N ARG A 310 -28.04 1.21 7.61
CA ARG A 310 -27.94 0.11 6.62
C ARG A 310 -27.75 -1.24 7.29
N LEU A 311 -26.86 -1.32 8.26
CA LEU A 311 -26.54 -2.56 8.98
C LEU A 311 -27.74 -3.10 9.78
N ASN A 312 -28.59 -2.21 10.30
CA ASN A 312 -29.71 -2.54 11.18
C ASN A 312 -31.07 -2.53 10.49
N ASN A 313 -31.11 -2.70 9.15
CA ASN A 313 -32.36 -2.71 8.37
C ASN A 313 -33.25 -1.50 8.66
N GLN A 314 -32.63 -0.32 8.80
CA GLN A 314 -33.26 0.98 9.04
C GLN A 314 -33.98 1.12 10.40
N ASP A 315 -33.78 0.19 11.35
CA ASP A 315 -34.25 0.35 12.73
C ASP A 315 -33.40 1.38 13.47
N ILE A 316 -34.01 2.55 13.74
CA ILE A 316 -33.38 3.67 14.43
C ILE A 316 -32.82 3.26 15.80
N ARG A 317 -33.57 2.47 16.59
CA ARG A 317 -33.16 2.12 17.96
C ARG A 317 -31.91 1.26 17.94
N ARG A 318 -31.95 0.20 17.13
CA ARG A 318 -30.81 -0.71 16.96
C ARG A 318 -29.59 -0.02 16.35
N ALA A 319 -29.81 0.89 15.40
CA ALA A 319 -28.72 1.69 14.82
C ALA A 319 -28.02 2.58 15.85
N VAL A 320 -28.79 3.19 16.75
CA VAL A 320 -28.23 4.02 17.85
C VAL A 320 -27.49 3.15 18.86
N ASP A 321 -28.06 2.01 19.28
CA ASP A 321 -27.40 1.05 20.18
C ASP A 321 -26.07 0.57 19.59
N PHE A 322 -26.06 0.20 18.31
CA PHE A 322 -24.86 -0.19 17.56
C PHE A 322 -23.79 0.92 17.56
N LEU A 323 -24.17 2.18 17.32
CA LEU A 323 -23.22 3.30 17.32
C LEU A 323 -22.60 3.55 18.70
N PHE A 324 -23.36 3.36 19.77
CA PHE A 324 -22.83 3.44 21.13
C PHE A 324 -21.86 2.30 21.40
N GLU A 325 -22.23 1.05 21.08
CA GLU A 325 -21.35 -0.10 21.21
C GLU A 325 -20.05 0.08 20.42
N GLU A 326 -20.13 0.50 19.16
CA GLU A 326 -18.97 0.77 18.31
C GLU A 326 -18.05 1.84 18.92
N LYS A 327 -18.62 2.92 19.46
CA LYS A 327 -17.85 3.98 20.14
C LYS A 327 -17.17 3.47 21.40
N THR A 328 -17.83 2.61 22.19
CA THR A 328 -17.23 1.99 23.39
C THR A 328 -16.09 1.04 23.02
N LYS A 329 -16.29 0.15 22.04
CA LYS A 329 -15.26 -0.75 21.52
C LYS A 329 -14.06 0.01 20.98
N ARG A 330 -14.27 1.07 20.19
CA ARG A 330 -13.18 1.93 19.70
C ARG A 330 -12.41 2.61 20.84
N LYS A 331 -13.09 3.02 21.91
CA LYS A 331 -12.42 3.60 23.07
C LYS A 331 -11.59 2.55 23.83
N GLN A 332 -12.14 1.36 24.05
CA GLN A 332 -11.44 0.24 24.67
C GLN A 332 -10.22 -0.17 23.85
N LYS A 333 -10.37 -0.37 22.54
CA LYS A 333 -9.26 -0.69 21.63
C LYS A 333 -8.14 0.34 21.70
N ARG A 334 -8.47 1.65 21.72
CA ARG A 334 -7.45 2.70 21.91
C ARG A 334 -6.74 2.61 23.26
N GLU A 335 -7.48 2.35 24.34
CA GLU A 335 -6.88 2.18 25.67
C GLU A 335 -5.99 0.93 25.72
N ASP A 336 -6.41 -0.17 25.10
CA ASP A 336 -5.62 -1.40 24.93
C ASP A 336 -4.36 -1.15 24.09
N ASP A 337 -4.47 -0.45 22.97
CA ASP A 337 -3.36 -0.10 22.09
C ASP A 337 -2.34 0.79 22.81
N ILE A 338 -2.81 1.79 23.57
CA ILE A 338 -1.94 2.65 24.38
C ILE A 338 -1.22 1.81 25.45
N ARG A 339 -1.94 0.94 26.17
CA ARG A 339 -1.35 0.05 27.17
C ARG A 339 -0.30 -0.86 26.54
N HIS A 340 -0.63 -1.48 25.41
CA HIS A 340 0.28 -2.39 24.72
C HIS A 340 1.53 -1.66 24.20
N ARG A 341 1.38 -0.45 23.63
CA ARG A 341 2.51 0.39 23.23
C ARG A 341 3.41 0.74 24.43
N THR A 342 2.81 1.09 25.57
CA THR A 342 3.61 1.34 26.78
C THR A 342 4.36 0.10 27.25
N GLU A 343 3.73 -1.09 27.22
CA GLU A 343 4.40 -2.36 27.54
C GLU A 343 5.55 -2.63 26.56
N ILE A 344 5.36 -2.42 25.24
CA ILE A 344 6.43 -2.57 24.24
C ILE A 344 7.59 -1.60 24.50
N MET A 345 7.29 -0.32 24.77
CA MET A 345 8.32 0.69 25.09
C MET A 345 9.12 0.31 26.35
N GLU A 346 8.44 -0.22 27.37
CA GLU A 346 9.12 -0.76 28.56
C GLU A 346 10.01 -1.95 28.22
N LEU A 347 9.56 -2.89 27.39
CA LEU A 347 10.37 -4.04 26.98
C LEU A 347 11.60 -3.63 26.17
N LYS A 348 11.45 -2.63 25.28
CA LYS A 348 12.58 -2.01 24.56
C LYS A 348 13.63 -1.44 25.54
N GLN A 349 13.22 -0.95 26.70
CA GLN A 349 14.14 -0.42 27.72
C GLN A 349 15.04 -1.51 28.33
N TYR A 350 14.49 -2.72 28.52
CA TYR A 350 15.19 -3.87 29.09
C TYR A 350 16.14 -4.55 28.08
N GLY A 351 15.82 -4.47 26.79
CA GLY A 351 16.64 -5.00 25.70
C GLY A 351 16.35 -6.47 25.39
N VAL A 352 17.16 -7.05 24.49
CA VAL A 352 16.99 -8.43 24.01
C VAL A 352 17.88 -9.43 24.75
N THR A 353 17.43 -10.67 24.86
CA THR A 353 18.25 -11.79 25.33
C THR A 353 19.39 -12.09 24.33
N PRO A 354 20.45 -12.81 24.72
CA PRO A 354 21.47 -13.26 23.79
C PRO A 354 20.92 -14.02 22.55
N LEU A 355 19.80 -14.73 22.66
CA LEU A 355 19.06 -15.32 21.51
C LEU A 355 18.18 -14.32 20.73
N LYS A 356 18.35 -13.01 20.94
CA LYS A 356 17.58 -11.92 20.31
C LYS A 356 16.07 -11.95 20.62
N LYS A 357 15.65 -12.58 21.71
CA LYS A 357 14.25 -12.63 22.12
C LYS A 357 13.90 -11.49 23.07
N ALA A 358 12.63 -11.11 23.07
CA ALA A 358 12.05 -10.21 24.08
C ALA A 358 12.21 -10.77 25.49
N VAL A 359 12.32 -9.91 26.50
CA VAL A 359 12.04 -10.35 27.87
C VAL A 359 10.57 -10.77 27.96
N ASN A 360 10.28 -11.95 28.51
CA ASN A 360 8.91 -12.44 28.62
C ASN A 360 8.15 -11.66 29.72
N VAL A 361 7.05 -11.01 29.34
CA VAL A 361 6.24 -10.14 30.22
C VAL A 361 5.55 -10.92 31.34
N GLU A 362 5.08 -12.14 31.07
CA GLU A 362 4.37 -12.96 32.05
C GLU A 362 5.34 -13.41 33.15
N LYS A 363 6.50 -13.95 32.77
CA LYS A 363 7.56 -14.34 33.70
C LYS A 363 8.09 -13.15 34.51
N LEU A 364 8.16 -11.97 33.89
CA LEU A 364 8.51 -10.73 34.57
C LEU A 364 7.45 -10.34 35.61
N LYS A 365 6.16 -10.40 35.24
CA LYS A 365 5.04 -10.13 36.15
C LYS A 365 5.04 -11.10 37.34
N GLU A 366 5.37 -12.38 37.12
CA GLU A 366 5.53 -13.37 38.19
C GLU A 366 6.68 -13.04 39.15
N LEU A 367 7.88 -12.69 38.63
CA LEU A 367 9.00 -12.28 39.49
C LEU A 367 8.72 -10.99 40.28
N VAL A 368 8.01 -10.04 39.67
CA VAL A 368 7.56 -8.82 40.36
C VAL A 368 6.52 -9.15 41.45
N ALA A 369 5.62 -10.09 41.19
CA ALA A 369 4.64 -10.55 42.18
C ALA A 369 5.30 -11.25 43.38
N ILE A 370 6.43 -11.93 43.16
CA ILE A 370 7.26 -12.50 44.23
C ILE A 370 7.94 -11.40 45.08
N GLY A 371 8.07 -10.17 44.54
CA GLY A 371 8.56 -9.00 45.25
C GLY A 371 9.89 -8.43 44.73
N PHE A 372 10.41 -8.94 43.61
CA PHE A 372 11.63 -8.40 43.01
C PHE A 372 11.37 -7.10 42.23
N GLU A 373 12.35 -6.19 42.23
CA GLU A 373 12.24 -4.95 41.45
C GLU A 373 12.17 -5.27 39.94
N LYS A 374 11.25 -4.61 39.23
CA LYS A 374 10.97 -4.86 37.80
C LYS A 374 12.22 -4.79 36.91
N LYS A 375 13.13 -3.83 37.14
CA LYS A 375 14.38 -3.70 36.35
C LYS A 375 15.36 -4.84 36.61
N LEU A 376 15.48 -5.25 37.88
CA LEU A 376 16.36 -6.33 38.30
C LEU A 376 15.86 -7.68 37.75
N ALA A 377 14.57 -7.94 37.89
CA ALA A 377 13.92 -9.13 37.36
C ALA A 377 14.04 -9.22 35.83
N ALA A 378 13.86 -8.11 35.12
CA ALA A 378 14.02 -8.07 33.67
C ALA A 378 15.46 -8.37 33.23
N GLU A 379 16.46 -7.84 33.94
CA GLU A 379 17.87 -8.09 33.66
C GLU A 379 18.26 -9.56 33.90
N ALA A 380 17.76 -10.16 34.99
CA ALA A 380 17.95 -11.57 35.30
C ALA A 380 17.33 -12.49 34.24
N LEU A 381 16.09 -12.20 33.82
CA LEU A 381 15.44 -12.92 32.72
C LEU A 381 16.20 -12.76 31.40
N ARG A 382 16.73 -11.56 31.14
CA ARG A 382 17.49 -11.29 29.90
C ARG A 382 18.79 -12.09 29.83
N ARG A 383 19.51 -12.24 30.96
CA ARG A 383 20.75 -13.03 31.05
C ARG A 383 20.49 -14.52 30.90
N ASN A 384 19.34 -14.99 31.40
CA ASN A 384 18.99 -16.41 31.43
C ASN A 384 18.02 -16.85 30.34
N GLU A 385 17.95 -16.13 29.21
CA GLU A 385 17.10 -16.52 28.06
C GLU A 385 15.62 -16.74 28.41
N ASN A 386 15.08 -15.93 29.31
CA ASN A 386 13.74 -16.08 29.86
C ASN A 386 13.50 -17.41 30.61
N ASP A 387 14.53 -18.09 31.10
CA ASP A 387 14.38 -19.21 32.03
C ASP A 387 14.01 -18.67 33.42
N PHE A 388 12.76 -18.92 33.84
CA PHE A 388 12.21 -18.39 35.08
C PHE A 388 12.97 -18.92 36.31
N GLN A 389 13.31 -20.22 36.31
CA GLN A 389 13.94 -20.86 37.46
C GLN A 389 15.37 -20.34 37.66
N LYS A 390 16.16 -20.28 36.59
CA LYS A 390 17.52 -19.71 36.64
C LYS A 390 17.51 -18.23 37.00
N ALA A 391 16.56 -17.47 36.46
CA ALA A 391 16.41 -16.06 36.84
C ALA A 391 16.06 -15.90 38.32
N LEU A 392 15.18 -16.74 38.87
CA LEU A 392 14.83 -16.73 40.29
C LEU A 392 16.03 -17.11 41.17
N ASP A 393 16.80 -18.13 40.78
CA ASP A 393 18.01 -18.55 41.48
C ASP A 393 19.06 -17.42 41.53
N ASP A 394 19.29 -16.76 40.39
CA ASP A 394 20.22 -15.61 40.28
C ASP A 394 19.76 -14.40 41.10
N LEU A 395 18.45 -14.18 41.23
CA LEU A 395 17.87 -13.10 42.03
C LEU A 395 17.92 -13.39 43.54
N THR A 396 17.83 -14.66 43.92
CA THR A 396 17.82 -15.11 45.31
C THR A 396 19.24 -15.23 45.88
N ASN A 397 20.23 -15.53 45.03
CA ASN A 397 21.63 -15.55 45.43
C ASN A 397 22.21 -14.12 45.57
N PRO A 398 22.76 -13.74 46.74
CA PRO A 398 23.23 -12.38 47.00
C PRO A 398 24.40 -11.95 46.10
N GLU A 399 25.29 -12.86 45.71
CA GLU A 399 26.47 -12.54 44.90
C GLU A 399 26.07 -12.20 43.46
N THR A 400 25.21 -13.03 42.87
CA THR A 400 24.69 -12.83 41.50
C THR A 400 23.77 -11.62 41.44
N ASN A 401 22.90 -11.42 42.42
CA ASN A 401 22.03 -10.26 42.50
C ASN A 401 22.83 -8.95 42.56
N PHE A 402 23.86 -8.89 43.41
CA PHE A 402 24.75 -7.73 43.48
C PHE A 402 25.48 -7.47 42.15
N ALA A 403 25.96 -8.51 41.47
CA ALA A 403 26.58 -8.39 40.15
C ALA A 403 25.59 -7.88 39.07
N ILE A 404 24.32 -8.27 39.14
CA ILE A 404 23.27 -7.76 38.25
C ILE A 404 23.03 -6.27 38.52
N GLN A 405 22.93 -5.86 39.79
CA GLN A 405 22.74 -4.45 40.16
C GLN A 405 23.88 -3.55 39.67
N ILE A 406 25.13 -3.98 39.81
CA ILE A 406 26.29 -3.23 39.29
C ILE A 406 26.22 -3.06 37.77
N ASP A 407 25.86 -4.12 37.03
CA ASP A 407 25.75 -4.02 35.57
C ASP A 407 24.64 -3.03 35.16
N ILE A 408 23.48 -3.07 35.83
CA ILE A 408 22.39 -2.12 35.61
C ILE A 408 22.87 -0.67 35.83
N GLU A 409 23.57 -0.39 36.94
CA GLU A 409 24.11 0.94 37.22
C GLU A 409 25.16 1.37 36.19
N SER A 410 26.05 0.45 35.81
CA SER A 410 27.10 0.74 34.83
C SER A 410 26.50 1.09 33.46
N ARG A 411 25.46 0.36 33.03
CA ARG A 411 24.73 0.61 31.78
C ARG A 411 23.95 1.91 31.84
N LYS A 412 23.34 2.22 32.99
CA LYS A 412 22.66 3.49 33.20
C LYS A 412 23.61 4.67 33.02
N ARG A 413 24.79 4.64 33.66
CA ARG A 413 25.83 5.67 33.50
C ARG A 413 26.32 5.79 32.05
N LYS A 414 26.56 4.66 31.38
CA LYS A 414 26.95 4.64 29.95
C LYS A 414 25.86 5.25 29.05
N ARG A 415 24.58 4.97 29.30
CA ARG A 415 23.44 5.54 28.54
C ARG A 415 23.32 7.04 28.77
N GLU A 416 23.46 7.50 30.00
CA GLU A 416 23.44 8.93 30.35
C GLU A 416 24.58 9.68 29.65
N GLN A 417 25.80 9.13 29.67
CA GLN A 417 26.93 9.73 28.95
C GLN A 417 26.71 9.79 27.43
N ARG A 418 26.12 8.74 26.84
CA ARG A 418 25.78 8.73 25.40
C ARG A 418 24.73 9.78 25.06
N ALA A 419 23.70 9.95 25.89
CA ALA A 419 22.67 10.97 25.69
C ALA A 419 23.24 12.39 25.79
N VAL A 420 24.14 12.62 26.74
CA VAL A 420 24.88 13.89 26.87
C VAL A 420 25.72 14.14 25.61
N ASN A 421 26.46 13.14 25.13
CA ASN A 421 27.26 13.27 23.91
C ASN A 421 26.38 13.52 22.67
N ALA A 422 25.23 12.85 22.54
CA ALA A 422 24.30 13.06 21.43
C ALA A 422 23.74 14.49 21.41
N ARG A 423 23.36 15.03 22.58
CA ARG A 423 22.93 16.44 22.70
C ARG A 423 24.03 17.42 22.30
N ILE A 424 25.28 17.12 22.64
CA ILE A 424 26.42 17.93 22.23
C ILE A 424 26.55 17.92 20.70
N GLU A 425 26.51 16.76 20.06
CA GLU A 425 26.61 16.65 18.60
C GLU A 425 25.45 17.33 17.87
N GLU A 426 24.22 17.25 18.41
CA GLU A 426 23.05 17.94 17.85
C GLU A 426 23.19 19.47 17.90
N LEU A 427 23.71 20.01 19.00
CA LEU A 427 23.98 21.45 19.10
C LEU A 427 25.16 21.89 18.22
N VAL A 428 26.17 21.04 18.07
CA VAL A 428 27.29 21.30 17.14
C VAL A 428 26.80 21.29 15.69
N SER A 429 25.91 20.38 15.31
CA SER A 429 25.35 20.33 13.95
C SER A 429 24.43 21.51 13.64
N MET A 430 23.82 22.12 14.66
CA MET A 430 23.12 23.42 14.57
C MET A 430 24.06 24.63 14.43
N GLY A 431 25.39 24.43 14.48
CA GLY A 431 26.40 25.47 14.24
C GLY A 431 27.00 26.10 15.51
N PHE A 432 26.70 25.58 16.70
CA PHE A 432 27.32 26.06 17.94
C PHE A 432 28.72 25.47 18.15
N ASP A 433 29.63 26.27 18.75
CA ASP A 433 31.00 25.83 19.02
C ASP A 433 31.03 24.69 20.05
N ARG A 434 31.68 23.58 19.69
CA ARG A 434 31.78 22.36 20.52
C ARG A 434 32.31 22.65 21.92
N SER A 435 33.25 23.58 22.05
CA SER A 435 33.88 23.93 23.32
C SER A 435 32.89 24.56 24.29
N ARG A 436 31.97 25.39 23.78
CA ARG A 436 30.94 26.08 24.56
C ARG A 436 29.80 25.13 24.92
N VAL A 437 29.35 24.35 23.95
CA VAL A 437 28.26 23.38 24.11
C VAL A 437 28.60 22.37 25.21
N VAL A 438 29.83 21.84 25.23
CA VAL A 438 30.27 20.86 26.25
C VAL A 438 30.16 21.45 27.67
N VAL A 439 30.60 22.69 27.87
CA VAL A 439 30.57 23.35 29.19
C VAL A 439 29.14 23.57 29.67
N VAL A 440 28.25 24.04 28.79
CA VAL A 440 26.85 24.33 29.16
C VAL A 440 26.05 23.04 29.36
N VAL A 441 26.26 22.03 28.52
CA VAL A 441 25.57 20.73 28.65
C VAL A 441 26.03 19.98 29.91
N GLN A 442 27.32 20.09 30.30
CA GLN A 442 27.83 19.51 31.55
C GLN A 442 27.27 20.19 32.81
N ALA A 443 26.77 21.42 32.71
CA ALA A 443 26.11 22.13 33.81
C ALA A 443 24.71 21.56 34.15
N GLY A 444 24.21 20.59 33.38
CA GLY A 444 22.95 19.88 33.66
C GLY A 444 21.68 20.61 33.22
N GLU A 445 21.81 21.60 32.32
CA GLU A 445 20.69 22.40 31.83
C GLU A 445 19.81 21.63 30.81
N THR A 446 18.54 22.01 30.71
CA THR A 446 17.61 21.49 29.69
C THR A 446 17.94 22.07 28.31
N MET A 447 17.59 21.37 27.23
CA MET A 447 17.94 21.78 25.85
C MET A 447 17.53 23.23 25.53
N GLU A 448 16.35 23.66 25.96
CA GLU A 448 15.85 25.02 25.78
C GLU A 448 16.66 26.06 26.57
N GLN A 449 17.11 25.72 27.78
CA GLN A 449 17.98 26.56 28.60
C GLN A 449 19.38 26.65 28.01
N THR A 450 19.94 25.52 27.56
CA THR A 450 21.24 25.45 26.87
C THR A 450 21.23 26.31 25.61
N MET A 451 20.18 26.21 24.78
CA MET A 451 20.03 27.04 23.58
C MET A 451 19.86 28.53 23.94
N SER A 452 19.01 28.86 24.91
CA SER A 452 18.78 30.24 25.34
C SER A 452 20.06 30.89 25.88
N ARG A 453 20.89 30.13 26.61
CA ARG A 453 22.17 30.59 27.14
C ARG A 453 23.23 30.74 26.05
N LEU A 454 23.32 29.77 25.15
CA LEU A 454 24.23 29.86 24.00
C LEU A 454 23.87 31.03 23.07
N LEU A 455 22.58 31.35 22.91
CA LEU A 455 22.08 32.49 22.14
C LEU A 455 22.18 33.83 22.89
N SER A 456 22.01 33.85 24.21
CA SER A 456 22.13 35.07 25.02
C SER A 456 23.58 35.54 25.17
N GLU A 457 24.54 34.62 25.06
CA GLU A 457 25.98 34.92 25.04
C GLU A 457 26.52 35.07 23.59
N PHE A 458 25.64 35.23 22.60
CA PHE A 458 26.01 35.51 21.21
C PHE A 458 26.15 37.02 21.02
N ASP A 459 27.35 37.54 21.25
CA ASP A 459 27.69 38.93 20.92
C ASP A 459 28.15 38.99 19.44
N PRO A 460 27.51 39.76 18.53
CA PRO A 460 27.81 39.75 17.10
C PRO A 460 29.15 40.39 16.68
N LEU A 461 30.11 40.52 17.60
CA LEU A 461 31.36 41.24 17.36
C LEU A 461 32.58 40.43 17.81
N GLN A 462 32.85 39.34 17.09
CA GLN A 462 34.21 38.88 16.83
C GLN A 462 34.23 37.91 15.65
N ALA A 463 34.25 38.49 14.46
CA ALA A 463 34.70 37.83 13.24
C ALA A 463 36.14 38.29 12.95
N PHE A 464 36.95 37.33 12.50
CA PHE A 464 38.32 37.43 11.97
C PHE A 464 39.47 37.49 13.00
N ASP A 465 40.23 36.39 13.10
CA ASP A 465 41.48 36.32 12.34
C ASP A 465 41.92 34.87 12.07
N ALA A 466 42.49 34.69 10.88
CA ALA A 466 42.94 33.43 10.32
C ALA A 466 44.41 33.13 10.63
N ASN A 467 44.74 31.84 10.52
CA ASN A 467 46.06 31.26 10.22
C ASN A 467 47.10 31.10 11.34
N SER A 468 47.38 29.84 11.72
CA SER A 468 48.76 29.32 11.73
C SER A 468 48.78 27.79 11.83
N SER A 469 49.54 27.21 10.91
CA SER A 469 49.92 25.81 10.76
C SER A 469 50.61 25.22 12.00
N GLY A 470 50.39 23.93 12.26
CA GLY A 470 51.20 23.16 13.20
C GLY A 470 50.68 21.74 13.47
N ASN A 471 51.02 20.79 12.59
CA ASN A 471 51.10 19.38 12.98
C ASN A 471 52.05 19.24 14.18
N PRO A 472 51.79 18.30 15.10
CA PRO A 472 52.55 17.07 15.03
C PRO A 472 51.71 15.81 15.24
N ALA A 473 52.20 14.75 14.58
CA ALA A 473 51.81 13.37 14.79
C ALA A 473 52.08 12.93 16.23
N SER A 474 51.20 12.08 16.77
CA SER A 474 51.52 11.10 17.81
C SER A 474 50.49 9.98 17.73
N GLU A 475 50.94 8.85 17.18
CA GLU A 475 50.29 7.56 17.25
C GLU A 475 50.14 7.13 18.72
N ALA A 476 48.95 6.69 19.10
CA ALA A 476 48.75 5.78 20.23
C ALA A 476 47.57 4.87 19.91
N SER A 477 47.94 3.68 19.46
CA SER A 477 47.15 2.47 19.37
C SER A 477 46.36 2.20 20.66
N ASN A 478 45.04 2.09 20.56
CA ASN A 478 44.24 1.32 21.51
C ASN A 478 43.21 0.49 20.73
N LEU A 479 43.53 -0.79 20.62
CA LEU A 479 42.65 -1.85 20.14
C LEU A 479 41.48 -1.98 21.13
N ASN A 480 40.26 -1.70 20.66
CA ASN A 480 39.03 -2.12 21.33
C ASN A 480 38.61 -3.49 20.79
N PRO A 481 38.53 -4.54 21.62
CA PRO A 481 37.72 -5.72 21.35
C PRO A 481 36.41 -5.58 22.13
N ASP A 482 35.32 -5.27 21.43
CA ASP A 482 33.89 -5.47 21.82
C ASP A 482 32.98 -4.38 21.24
N SER A 483 33.12 -4.13 19.95
CA SER A 483 32.00 -3.67 19.14
C SER A 483 31.74 -4.76 18.12
N VAL A 484 31.05 -5.82 18.57
CA VAL A 484 30.23 -6.63 17.67
C VAL A 484 29.07 -5.72 17.23
N GLU A 485 29.40 -4.79 16.33
CA GLU A 485 28.51 -4.44 15.24
C GLU A 485 28.21 -5.76 14.55
N GLY A 486 27.05 -6.32 14.87
CA GLY A 486 26.48 -7.39 14.08
C GLY A 486 26.44 -6.90 12.63
N PRO A 487 26.73 -7.76 11.64
CA PRO A 487 26.60 -7.36 10.26
C PRO A 487 25.17 -6.86 10.11
N SER A 488 25.02 -5.61 9.69
CA SER A 488 23.80 -5.18 9.06
C SER A 488 23.53 -6.26 8.04
N THR A 489 22.47 -7.04 8.26
CA THR A 489 21.85 -7.76 7.16
C THR A 489 21.74 -6.75 6.03
N ALA A 490 22.01 -7.19 4.80
CA ALA A 490 21.68 -6.40 3.64
C ALA A 490 20.17 -6.13 3.73
N ASP A 491 19.82 -5.05 4.42
CA ASP A 491 18.49 -4.51 4.49
C ASP A 491 18.33 -3.94 3.09
N GLU A 492 17.70 -4.74 2.21
CA GLU A 492 16.95 -4.19 1.08
C GLU A 492 16.30 -2.90 1.59
N GLU A 493 16.65 -1.76 1.00
CA GLU A 493 16.23 -0.43 1.48
C GLU A 493 14.74 -0.47 1.82
N ARG A 494 14.44 -0.58 3.13
CA ARG A 494 13.09 -0.83 3.60
C ARG A 494 12.25 0.39 3.29
N ASP A 495 11.11 0.17 2.69
CA ASP A 495 10.22 1.24 2.27
C ASP A 495 9.25 1.60 3.40
N VAL A 496 9.79 2.23 4.43
CA VAL A 496 9.05 2.60 5.65
C VAL A 496 7.83 3.47 5.33
N GLU A 497 7.92 4.35 4.33
CA GLU A 497 6.81 5.19 3.87
C GLU A 497 5.63 4.34 3.36
N MET A 498 5.91 3.33 2.53
CA MET A 498 4.88 2.44 2.00
C MET A 498 4.31 1.49 3.06
N GLU A 499 5.15 1.03 3.99
CA GLU A 499 4.71 0.26 5.15
C GLU A 499 3.75 1.09 6.02
N ASP A 500 4.07 2.36 6.26
CA ASP A 500 3.22 3.29 7.01
C ASP A 500 1.91 3.61 6.28
N GLU A 501 1.89 3.71 4.95
CA GLU A 501 0.64 3.83 4.17
C GLU A 501 -0.24 2.60 4.37
N LEU A 502 0.32 1.39 4.18
CA LEU A 502 -0.43 0.14 4.35
C LEU A 502 -0.96 -0.03 5.77
N ALA A 503 -0.13 0.23 6.79
CA ALA A 503 -0.54 0.09 8.18
C ALA A 503 -1.62 1.09 8.57
N ARG A 504 -1.57 2.33 8.06
CA ARG A 504 -2.63 3.34 8.28
C ARG A 504 -3.94 2.95 7.60
N ASP A 505 -3.87 2.33 6.43
CA ASP A 505 -5.04 1.88 5.70
C ASP A 505 -5.76 0.75 6.47
N ILE A 506 -5.01 -0.23 6.97
CA ILE A 506 -5.52 -1.30 7.82
C ILE A 506 -6.06 -0.75 9.15
N GLY A 507 -5.36 0.20 9.78
CA GLY A 507 -5.79 0.79 11.05
C GLY A 507 -7.07 1.63 10.97
N LYS A 508 -7.48 2.04 9.77
CA LYS A 508 -8.77 2.73 9.55
C LYS A 508 -9.93 1.75 9.32
N ALA A 509 -9.63 0.57 8.81
CA ALA A 509 -10.61 -0.49 8.60
C ALA A 509 -11.08 -1.05 9.94
N ASP A 510 -12.38 -1.30 10.07
CA ASP A 510 -12.94 -2.06 11.19
C ASP A 510 -13.46 -3.41 10.69
N ALA A 511 -13.84 -4.31 11.60
CA ALA A 511 -14.24 -5.67 11.21
C ALA A 511 -15.45 -5.74 10.25
N LEU A 512 -16.16 -4.62 10.04
CA LEU A 512 -17.33 -4.54 9.16
C LEU A 512 -17.10 -3.60 7.96
N SER A 513 -15.88 -3.09 7.74
CA SER A 513 -15.56 -2.21 6.61
C SER A 513 -15.74 -2.91 5.26
N ASP A 514 -15.49 -4.21 5.22
CA ASP A 514 -15.65 -5.07 4.04
C ASP A 514 -17.08 -5.10 3.50
N TYR A 515 -18.04 -4.78 4.36
CA TYR A 515 -19.46 -4.75 4.05
C TYR A 515 -20.02 -3.33 3.87
N ASP A 516 -19.24 -2.29 4.23
CA ASP A 516 -19.60 -0.88 4.03
C ASP A 516 -19.33 -0.44 2.59
N ILE A 517 -20.09 -1.05 1.68
CA ILE A 517 -19.97 -0.83 0.25
C ILE A 517 -20.77 0.41 -0.14
N GLU A 518 -20.13 1.35 -0.86
CA GLU A 518 -20.87 2.41 -1.54
C GLU A 518 -21.69 1.79 -2.68
N VAL A 519 -23.02 1.99 -2.67
CA VAL A 519 -23.98 1.32 -3.57
C VAL A 519 -24.41 2.17 -4.76
N THR A 520 -23.91 3.40 -4.90
CA THR A 520 -24.34 4.37 -5.92
C THR A 520 -24.15 3.84 -7.33
N LYS A 521 -22.91 3.46 -7.68
CA LYS A 521 -22.57 2.88 -9.00
C LYS A 521 -23.31 1.58 -9.29
N GLN A 522 -23.59 0.78 -8.27
CA GLN A 522 -24.33 -0.47 -8.39
C GLN A 522 -25.79 -0.18 -8.73
N GLY A 523 -26.40 0.83 -8.11
CA GLY A 523 -27.74 1.29 -8.44
C GLY A 523 -27.87 1.73 -9.90
N GLU A 524 -26.90 2.53 -10.38
CA GLU A 524 -26.82 2.96 -11.78
C GLU A 524 -26.70 1.76 -12.72
N ALA A 525 -25.81 0.82 -12.42
CA ALA A 525 -25.61 -0.40 -13.21
C ALA A 525 -26.85 -1.31 -13.23
N ILE A 526 -27.54 -1.49 -12.09
CA ILE A 526 -28.81 -2.24 -12.02
C ILE A 526 -29.82 -1.60 -12.97
N GLN A 527 -29.98 -0.29 -12.93
CA GLN A 527 -30.94 0.43 -13.77
C GLN A 527 -30.57 0.34 -15.26
N GLU A 528 -29.29 0.49 -15.61
CA GLU A 528 -28.79 0.34 -16.98
C GLU A 528 -29.13 -1.04 -17.55
N TYR A 529 -28.80 -2.12 -16.83
CA TYR A 529 -29.00 -3.48 -17.34
C TYR A 529 -30.47 -3.91 -17.36
N LEU A 530 -31.29 -3.45 -16.41
CA LEU A 530 -32.74 -3.66 -16.47
C LEU A 530 -33.36 -2.95 -17.68
N ALA A 531 -32.90 -1.74 -18.02
CA ALA A 531 -33.35 -1.02 -19.22
C ALA A 531 -32.91 -1.73 -20.51
N LEU A 532 -31.68 -2.26 -20.55
CA LEU A 532 -31.20 -3.07 -21.67
C LEU A 532 -32.07 -4.32 -21.88
N LEU A 533 -32.40 -5.05 -20.81
CA LEU A 533 -33.29 -6.22 -20.87
C LEU A 533 -34.69 -5.87 -21.37
N ALA A 534 -35.27 -4.76 -20.91
CA ALA A 534 -36.57 -4.32 -21.40
C ALA A 534 -36.53 -3.98 -22.90
N SER A 535 -35.41 -3.43 -23.37
CA SER A 535 -35.21 -3.13 -24.79
C SER A 535 -35.05 -4.39 -25.66
N THR A 536 -34.39 -5.43 -25.16
CA THR A 536 -34.26 -6.72 -25.86
C THR A 536 -35.60 -7.45 -25.91
N ASP A 537 -36.34 -7.48 -24.80
CA ASP A 537 -37.70 -8.07 -24.75
C ASP A 537 -38.63 -7.41 -25.79
N SER A 538 -38.51 -6.08 -25.98
CA SER A 538 -39.31 -5.35 -26.98
C SER A 538 -38.93 -5.66 -28.44
N LYS A 539 -37.65 -5.94 -28.71
CA LYS A 539 -37.17 -6.30 -30.06
C LYS A 539 -37.57 -7.73 -30.43
N ASP A 540 -37.49 -8.67 -29.50
CA ASP A 540 -37.90 -10.05 -29.72
C ASP A 540 -39.42 -10.15 -29.97
N ALA A 541 -40.21 -9.33 -29.27
CA ALA A 541 -41.66 -9.22 -29.50
C ALA A 541 -42.01 -8.62 -30.87
N LEU A 542 -41.17 -7.71 -31.40
CA LEU A 542 -41.32 -7.13 -32.74
C LEU A 542 -40.83 -8.04 -33.86
N SER A 543 -39.87 -8.94 -33.61
CA SER A 543 -39.36 -9.90 -34.60
C SER A 543 -40.16 -11.20 -34.68
N SER A 544 -41.06 -11.43 -33.72
CA SER A 544 -41.95 -12.61 -33.66
C SER A 544 -43.38 -12.34 -34.15
N CYS A 545 -43.67 -11.10 -34.55
CA CYS A 545 -44.84 -10.72 -35.36
C CYS A 545 -44.45 -10.61 -36.83
#